data_AF-A0A3N7HI44-F1
#
_entry.id   AF-A0A3N7HI44-F1
#
_cell.length_a   1.000
_cell.length_b   1.000
_cell.length_c   1.000
_cell.angle_alpha   90.00
_cell.angle_beta   90.00
_cell.angle_gamma   90.00
#
_symmetry.space_group_name_H-M   'P 1'
#
loop_
_entity.id
_entity.type
_entity.pdbx_description
1 polymer ?
#
loop_
_entity_poly.entity_id
_entity_poly.type
_entity_poly.pdbx_seq_one_letter_code
_entity_poly.pdbx_strand_id
1 'polypeptide(L)' 'RHDHFFELGGHSLLAVTVIERMREQGLDADVAALFTTPTLMAFAAATEEMEIVL' A
#
# COMPACT_ATOMS: atom_id res chain seq x y z
N ARG A 1 6.54 8.54 6.68
CA ARG A 1 6.80 7.41 7.62
C ARG A 1 7.68 6.40 6.90
N HIS A 2 8.95 6.27 7.29
CA HIS A 2 9.92 5.42 6.58
C HIS A 2 9.94 3.97 7.07
N ASP A 3 9.13 3.65 8.09
CA ASP A 3 9.05 2.31 8.66
C ASP A 3 8.61 1.30 7.61
N HIS A 4 9.26 0.14 7.63
CA HIS A 4 8.84 -1.00 6.84
C HIS A 4 7.59 -1.63 7.46
N PHE A 5 6.58 -1.89 6.63
CA PHE A 5 5.33 -2.51 7.05
C PHE A 5 5.55 -3.82 7.84
N PHE A 6 6.50 -4.65 7.40
CA PHE A 6 6.82 -5.92 8.03
C PHE A 6 7.61 -5.77 9.34
N GLU A 7 8.44 -4.74 9.48
CA GLU A 7 9.17 -4.45 10.71
C GLU A 7 8.24 -3.95 11.83
N LEU A 8 7.11 -3.34 11.45
CA LEU A 8 6.05 -2.95 12.36
C LEU A 8 5.11 -4.12 12.77
N GLY A 9 5.44 -5.36 12.39
CA GLY A 9 4.62 -6.54 12.68
C GLY A 9 3.59 -6.89 11.59
N GLY A 10 3.68 -6.25 10.43
CA GLY A 10 2.91 -6.61 9.24
C GLY A 10 3.19 -8.05 8.77
N HIS A 11 2.16 -8.75 8.31
CA HIS A 11 2.29 -10.08 7.70
C HIS A 11 1.32 -10.22 6.51
N SER A 12 1.46 -11.27 5.70
CA SER A 12 0.77 -11.39 4.40
C SER A 12 -0.76 -11.23 4.49
N LEU A 13 -1.41 -11.84 5.50
CA LEU A 13 -2.86 -11.70 5.67
C LEU A 13 -3.27 -10.27 6.07
N LEU A 14 -2.47 -9.59 6.89
CA LEU A 14 -2.72 -8.20 7.27
C LEU A 14 -2.46 -7.28 6.07
N ALA A 15 -1.44 -7.54 5.27
CA ALA A 15 -1.20 -6.84 4.00
C ALA A 15 -2.42 -6.93 3.08
N VAL A 16 -2.93 -8.14 2.82
CA VAL A 16 -4.15 -8.33 2.02
C VAL A 16 -5.32 -7.54 2.61
N THR A 17 -5.53 -7.61 3.93
CA THR A 17 -6.62 -6.89 4.60
C THR A 17 -6.51 -5.37 4.45
N VAL A 18 -5.30 -4.81 4.56
CA VAL A 18 -5.05 -3.38 4.39
C VAL A 18 -5.34 -2.94 2.95
N ILE A 19 -4.86 -3.71 1.97
CA ILE A 19 -5.07 -3.42 0.54
C ILE A 19 -6.56 -3.43 0.17
N GLU A 20 -7.31 -4.44 0.64
CA GLU A 20 -8.75 -4.51 0.39
C GLU A 20 -9.48 -3.31 1.00
N ARG A 21 -9.14 -2.92 2.23
CA ARG A 21 -9.73 -1.72 2.86
C ARG A 21 -9.39 -0.43 2.11
N MET A 22 -8.18 -0.32 1.55
CA MET A 22 -7.81 0.84 0.73
C MET A 22 -8.64 0.91 -0.55
N ARG A 23 -8.83 -0.24 -1.22
CA ARG A 23 -9.70 -0.34 -2.40
C ARG A 23 -11.16 -0.01 -2.10
N GLU A 24 -11.67 -0.43 -0.94
CA GLU A 24 -13.02 -0.06 -0.47
C GLU A 24 -13.18 1.47 -0.29
N GLN A 25 -12.08 2.20 -0.04
CA GLN A 25 -12.06 3.66 0.02
C GLN A 25 -11.80 4.32 -1.34
N GLY A 26 -11.74 3.55 -2.42
CA GLY A 26 -11.45 4.05 -3.78
C GLY A 26 -9.98 4.37 -4.04
N LEU A 27 -9.07 3.95 -3.15
CA LEU A 27 -7.63 4.09 -3.39
C LEU A 27 -7.15 2.97 -4.30
N ASP A 28 -6.35 3.32 -5.30
CA ASP A 28 -5.69 2.32 -6.14
C ASP A 28 -4.51 1.73 -5.38
N ALA A 29 -4.69 0.51 -4.88
CA ALA A 29 -3.71 -0.19 -4.06
C ALA A 29 -3.45 -1.58 -4.64
N ASP A 30 -2.18 -1.87 -4.91
CA ASP A 30 -1.70 -3.19 -5.32
C ASP A 30 -0.95 -3.86 -4.16
N VAL A 31 -1.36 -5.09 -3.83
CA VAL A 31 -0.67 -5.90 -2.84
C VAL A 31 0.77 -6.18 -3.26
N ALA A 32 1.05 -6.34 -4.55
CA ALA A 32 2.40 -6.52 -5.05
C ALA A 32 3.28 -5.30 -4.78
N ALA A 33 2.72 -4.08 -4.87
CA ALA A 33 3.43 -2.85 -4.58
C ALA A 33 3.88 -2.78 -3.10
N LEU A 34 3.09 -3.30 -2.16
CA LEU A 34 3.49 -3.35 -0.75
C LEU A 34 4.68 -4.31 -0.50
N PHE A 35 4.84 -5.35 -1.32
CA PHE A 35 5.99 -6.25 -1.23
C PHE A 35 7.24 -5.70 -1.93
N THR A 36 7.10 -4.92 -3.01
CA THR A 36 8.22 -4.32 -3.74
C THR A 36 8.66 -2.98 -3.15
N THR A 37 7.75 -2.26 -2.47
CA THR A 37 7.99 -0.98 -1.80
C THR A 37 7.52 -1.02 -0.35
N PRO A 38 8.15 -1.82 0.53
CA PRO A 38 7.62 -2.14 1.86
C PRO A 38 7.66 -0.98 2.87
N THR A 39 8.19 0.18 2.52
CA THR A 39 8.09 1.37 3.38
C THR A 39 6.75 2.05 3.15
N LEU A 40 6.10 2.48 4.23
CA LEU A 40 4.78 3.12 4.13
C LEU A 40 4.79 4.39 3.29
N MET A 41 5.89 5.14 3.29
CA MET A 41 6.06 6.34 2.46
C MET A 41 6.17 6.00 0.97
N ALA A 42 7.01 5.04 0.60
CA ALA A 42 7.15 4.66 -0.81
C ALA A 42 5.87 4.03 -1.35
N PHE A 43 5.20 3.21 -0.53
CA PHE A 43 3.91 2.63 -0.87
C PHE A 43 2.83 3.71 -1.09
N ALA A 44 2.72 4.69 -0.19
CA ALA A 44 1.76 5.80 -0.35
C ALA A 44 2.00 6.59 -1.65
N ALA A 45 3.26 6.93 -1.95
CA ALA A 45 3.61 7.61 -3.19
C ALA A 45 3.22 6.80 -4.44
N ALA A 46 3.36 5.47 -4.40
CA ALA A 46 2.95 4.60 -5.51
C ALA A 46 1.43 4.55 -5.70
N THR A 47 0.64 4.81 -4.65
CA THR A 47 -0.84 4.85 -4.73
C THR A 47 -1.41 6.22 -5.14
N GLU A 48 -0.62 7.29 -5.06
CA GLU A 48 -1.03 8.66 -5.43
C GLU A 48 -0.82 8.99 -6.92
N GLU A 49 0.05 8.26 -7.62
CA GLU A 49 0.36 8.51 -9.05
C GLU A 49 -0.80 8.17 -10.02
N MET A 50 -1.92 7.64 -9.54
CA MET A 50 -3.10 7.28 -10.35
C MET A 50 -4.17 8.40 -10.38
N GLU A 51 -3.78 9.67 -10.50
CA GLU A 51 -4.69 10.74 -10.94
C GLU A 51 -4.21 11.30 -12.30
N ILE A 52 -4.55 10.60 -13.37
CA ILE A 52 -4.66 11.21 -14.71
C ILE A 52 -6.11 11.05 -15.15
N VAL A 53 -6.94 12.04 -14.81
CA VAL A 53 -8.22 12.25 -15.46
C VAL A 53 -7.94 12.95 -16.80
N LEU A 54 -8.07 12.21 -17.91
CA LEU A 54 -8.25 12.78 -19.25
C LEU A 54 -9.75 12.95 -19.53
#